data_AF-A0A452T8D5-F1
#
_entry.id   AF-A0A452T8D5-F1
#
_cell.length_a   1.000
_cell.length_b   1.000
_cell.length_c   1.000
_cell.angle_alpha   90.00
_cell.angle_beta   90.00
_cell.angle_gamma   90.00
#
_symmetry.space_group_name_H-M   'P 1'
#
loop_
_entity.id
_entity.type
_entity.pdbx_description
1 polymer ?
#
loop_
_entity_poly.entity_id
_entity_poly.type
_entity_poly.pdbx_seq_one_letter_code
_entity_poly.pdbx_strand_id
1 'polypeptide(L)'
;MPLELFLDLYSPPCRAIYIFARKNGIPFELRSVELGRGEHLKPEFLKVNPLGKVPALKDGDFLLAESVAILLYLSRKYHAAAHWYPPELQACARVDEYLAWQHTAVQLPATNVYLCKSLLPYFSGQSVDPVRLDRLLGKLKPALQHLDREVLAAKPFLATEQLSLADLMAFTELMQPTAVGCDVFQDWPRLAAWRARVEAGLGPELPSWPRSWCRDCWSGSAEGVWPGPLPCTLLSQ
;
A
#
# COMPACT_ATOMS: atom_id res chain seq x y z
N MET A 1 24.41 -12.22 1.90
CA MET A 1 23.76 -11.38 2.93
C MET A 1 22.26 -11.57 2.81
N PRO A 2 21.47 -11.47 3.89
CA PRO A 2 20.01 -11.52 3.78
C PRO A 2 19.50 -10.33 2.95
N LEU A 3 18.37 -10.53 2.27
CA LEU A 3 17.61 -9.47 1.62
C LEU A 3 17.11 -8.49 2.68
N GLU A 4 17.37 -7.19 2.53
CA GLU A 4 16.89 -6.15 3.45
C GLU A 4 15.78 -5.33 2.78
N LEU A 5 14.66 -5.14 3.47
CA LEU A 5 13.54 -4.32 3.01
C LEU A 5 13.35 -3.13 3.95
N PHE A 6 13.56 -1.93 3.42
CA PHE A 6 13.44 -0.67 4.16
C PHE A 6 12.04 -0.09 4.00
N LEU A 7 11.22 -0.21 5.04
CA LEU A 7 9.78 0.00 4.96
C LEU A 7 9.25 0.87 6.11
N ASP A 8 8.20 1.63 5.82
CA ASP A 8 7.27 2.17 6.81
C ASP A 8 5.86 1.69 6.46
N LEU A 9 5.21 0.93 7.33
CA LEU A 9 3.92 0.33 7.03
C LEU A 9 2.76 1.37 7.01
N TYR A 10 3.00 2.62 7.40
CA TYR A 10 2.08 3.73 7.12
C TYR A 10 2.01 4.06 5.63
N SER A 11 3.06 3.72 4.87
CA SER A 11 3.14 3.91 3.43
C SER A 11 2.45 2.75 2.68
N PRO A 12 1.45 3.01 1.82
CA PRO A 12 0.82 1.99 0.97
C PRO A 12 1.80 1.11 0.19
N PRO A 13 2.76 1.66 -0.58
CA PRO A 13 3.70 0.83 -1.35
C PRO A 13 4.59 -0.06 -0.47
N CYS A 14 4.89 0.36 0.78
CA CYS A 14 5.61 -0.49 1.72
C CYS A 14 4.77 -1.67 2.19
N ARG A 15 3.47 -1.45 2.45
CA ARG A 15 2.55 -2.56 2.79
C ARG A 15 2.46 -3.56 1.65
N ALA A 16 2.43 -3.11 0.40
CA ALA A 16 2.37 -4.01 -0.76
C ALA A 16 3.58 -4.95 -0.78
N ILE A 17 4.80 -4.42 -0.62
CA ILE A 17 6.02 -5.22 -0.55
C ILE A 17 6.03 -6.17 0.64
N TYR A 18 5.67 -5.67 1.82
CA TYR A 18 5.62 -6.50 3.04
C TYR A 18 4.66 -7.68 2.88
N ILE A 19 3.44 -7.39 2.39
CA ILE A 19 2.41 -8.40 2.11
C ILE A 19 2.92 -9.42 1.10
N PHE A 20 3.49 -8.94 -0.02
CA PHE A 20 4.01 -9.80 -1.08
C PHE A 20 5.10 -10.75 -0.56
N ALA A 21 6.08 -10.20 0.16
CA ALA A 21 7.20 -10.96 0.69
C ALA A 21 6.73 -12.02 1.68
N ARG A 22 5.87 -11.65 2.64
CA ARG A 22 5.29 -12.58 3.62
C ARG A 22 4.46 -13.69 2.95
N LYS A 23 3.57 -13.31 2.03
CA LYS A 23 2.65 -14.25 1.36
C LYS A 23 3.39 -15.27 0.50
N ASN A 24 4.53 -14.91 -0.05
CA ASN A 24 5.35 -15.80 -0.88
C ASN A 24 6.49 -16.47 -0.09
N GLY A 25 6.51 -16.39 1.23
CA GLY A 25 7.53 -17.02 2.07
C GLY A 25 8.96 -16.52 1.79
N ILE A 26 9.09 -15.28 1.31
CA ILE A 26 10.39 -14.69 0.96
C ILE A 26 11.10 -14.32 2.26
N PRO A 27 12.31 -14.84 2.54
CA PRO A 27 13.07 -14.46 3.72
C PRO A 27 13.67 -13.06 3.51
N PHE A 28 13.37 -12.14 4.44
CA PHE A 28 13.94 -10.79 4.44
C PHE A 28 14.14 -10.28 5.86
N GLU A 29 15.08 -9.35 6.01
CA GLU A 29 15.24 -8.53 7.21
C GLU A 29 14.44 -7.23 7.04
N LEU A 30 13.51 -6.95 7.96
CA LEU A 30 12.75 -5.71 7.96
C LEU A 30 13.59 -4.59 8.58
N ARG A 31 13.90 -3.57 7.79
CA ARG A 31 14.52 -2.32 8.24
C ARG A 31 13.44 -1.25 8.35
N SER A 32 12.90 -1.05 9.55
CA SER A 32 11.91 0.01 9.78
C SER A 32 12.53 1.39 9.56
N VAL A 33 11.83 2.27 8.84
CA VAL A 33 12.25 3.66 8.59
C VAL A 33 11.10 4.58 9.00
N GLU A 34 11.19 5.25 10.14
CA GLU A 34 10.08 6.06 10.65
C GLU A 34 9.91 7.36 9.83
N LEU A 35 8.90 7.41 8.95
CA LEU A 35 8.64 8.60 8.13
C LEU A 35 8.27 9.82 8.98
N GLY A 36 7.48 9.63 10.04
CA GLY A 36 7.08 10.71 10.95
C GLY A 36 8.25 11.37 11.70
N ARG A 37 9.39 10.69 11.81
CA ARG A 37 10.64 11.22 12.40
C ARG A 37 11.66 11.70 11.38
N GLY A 38 11.30 11.69 10.09
CA GLY A 38 12.21 12.13 9.04
C GLY A 38 13.39 11.18 8.79
N GLU A 39 13.32 9.90 9.19
CA GLU A 39 14.46 8.98 9.06
C GLU A 39 14.89 8.73 7.63
N HIS A 40 13.93 8.77 6.71
CA HIS A 40 14.14 8.73 5.27
C HIS A 40 14.97 9.89 4.71
N LEU A 41 15.21 10.95 5.49
CA LEU A 41 16.04 12.10 5.10
C LEU A 41 17.43 12.06 5.75
N LYS A 42 17.69 11.10 6.65
CA LYS A 42 18.98 10.98 7.33
C LYS A 42 20.06 10.45 6.37
N PRO A 43 21.33 10.88 6.53
CA PRO A 43 22.42 10.45 5.65
C PRO A 43 22.59 8.93 5.55
N GLU A 44 22.26 8.19 6.59
CA GLU A 44 22.32 6.73 6.61
C GLU A 44 21.34 6.10 5.61
N PHE A 45 20.10 6.61 5.55
CA PHE A 45 19.10 6.11 4.61
C PHE A 45 19.33 6.63 3.19
N LEU A 46 19.83 7.86 3.03
CA LEU A 46 20.13 8.42 1.71
C LEU A 46 21.22 7.65 0.95
N LYS A 47 22.07 6.90 1.66
CA LYS A 47 23.01 5.93 1.04
C LYS A 47 22.30 4.72 0.42
N VAL A 48 21.11 4.37 0.92
CA VAL A 48 20.27 3.27 0.42
C VAL A 48 19.37 3.76 -0.71
N ASN A 49 18.67 4.88 -0.50
CA ASN A 49 17.86 5.53 -1.51
C ASN A 49 18.10 7.05 -1.52
N PRO A 50 18.85 7.58 -2.48
CA PRO A 50 19.14 9.03 -2.60
C PRO A 50 17.90 9.90 -2.78
N LEU A 51 16.77 9.33 -3.21
CA LEU A 51 15.50 10.06 -3.33
C LEU A 51 14.83 10.32 -1.98
N GLY A 52 15.35 9.73 -0.89
CA GLY A 52 14.80 9.88 0.46
C GLY A 52 13.38 9.36 0.56
N LYS A 53 13.06 8.24 -0.09
CA LYS A 53 11.72 7.64 -0.06
C LYS A 53 11.78 6.17 0.32
N VAL A 54 10.75 5.72 1.03
CA VAL A 54 10.45 4.29 1.19
C VAL A 54 9.34 3.91 0.21
N PRO A 55 9.29 2.66 -0.28
CA PRO A 55 10.17 1.54 0.07
C PRO A 55 11.54 1.59 -0.62
N ALA A 56 12.51 0.88 -0.03
CA ALA A 56 13.77 0.52 -0.69
C ALA A 56 14.14 -0.94 -0.38
N LEU A 57 14.91 -1.55 -1.28
CA LEU A 57 15.40 -2.91 -1.19
C LEU A 57 16.92 -2.90 -1.28
N LYS A 58 17.57 -3.77 -0.50
CA LYS A 58 18.99 -4.08 -0.63
C LYS A 58 19.18 -5.59 -0.69
N ASP A 59 19.88 -6.05 -1.73
CA ASP A 59 20.24 -7.45 -1.91
C ASP A 59 21.73 -7.56 -2.24
N GLY A 60 22.54 -7.85 -1.22
CA GLY A 60 23.99 -7.72 -1.36
C GLY A 60 24.38 -6.25 -1.55
N ASP A 61 25.09 -5.98 -2.64
CA ASP A 61 25.48 -4.61 -3.06
C ASP A 61 24.43 -3.96 -3.97
N PHE A 62 23.40 -4.71 -4.39
CA PHE A 62 22.35 -4.20 -5.26
C PHE A 62 21.30 -3.43 -4.44
N LEU A 63 21.09 -2.17 -4.79
CA LEU A 63 20.08 -1.28 -4.23
C LEU A 63 18.98 -1.04 -5.25
N LEU A 64 17.72 -1.07 -4.80
CA LEU A 64 16.56 -0.82 -5.66
C LEU A 64 15.51 0.00 -4.92
N ALA A 65 14.99 1.01 -5.60
CA ALA A 65 13.85 1.81 -5.17
C ALA A 65 12.65 1.58 -6.11
N GLU A 66 11.53 2.24 -5.82
CA GLU A 66 10.24 2.10 -6.52
C GLU A 66 9.53 0.77 -6.24
N SER A 67 8.31 0.85 -5.70
CA SER A 67 7.57 -0.32 -5.24
C SER A 67 7.24 -1.31 -6.35
N VAL A 68 6.84 -0.82 -7.52
CA VAL A 68 6.57 -1.65 -8.69
C VAL A 68 7.83 -2.40 -9.12
N ALA A 69 8.98 -1.72 -9.19
CA ALA A 69 10.25 -2.35 -9.55
C ALA A 69 10.66 -3.41 -8.52
N ILE A 70 10.52 -3.11 -7.23
CA ILE A 70 10.79 -4.06 -6.14
C ILE A 70 9.88 -5.29 -6.22
N LEU A 71 8.57 -5.11 -6.42
CA LEU A 71 7.62 -6.23 -6.54
C LEU A 71 7.95 -7.13 -7.72
N LEU A 72 8.27 -6.56 -8.89
CA LEU A 72 8.70 -7.32 -10.07
C LEU A 72 10.03 -8.06 -9.83
N TYR A 73 10.98 -7.40 -9.15
CA TYR A 73 12.26 -8.00 -8.78
C TYR A 73 12.05 -9.21 -7.85
N LEU A 74 11.26 -9.05 -6.77
CA LEU A 74 10.97 -10.12 -5.83
C LEU A 74 10.20 -11.26 -6.50
N SER A 75 9.21 -10.94 -7.34
CA SER A 75 8.46 -11.94 -8.11
C SER A 75 9.37 -12.80 -8.98
N ARG A 76 10.31 -12.19 -9.70
CA ARG A 76 11.24 -12.88 -10.60
C ARG A 76 12.31 -13.66 -9.83
N LYS A 77 12.96 -13.03 -8.84
CA LYS A 77 14.07 -13.64 -8.08
C LYS A 77 13.62 -14.87 -7.29
N TYR A 78 12.44 -14.82 -6.69
CA TYR A 78 11.94 -15.89 -5.83
C TYR A 78 10.94 -16.82 -6.52
N HIS A 79 10.78 -16.69 -7.84
CA HIS A 79 9.86 -17.52 -8.64
C HIS A 79 8.45 -17.57 -8.01
N ALA A 80 7.94 -16.40 -7.62
CA ALA A 80 6.61 -16.29 -7.05
C ALA A 80 5.56 -16.86 -8.01
N ALA A 81 4.44 -17.35 -7.45
CA ALA A 81 3.39 -17.98 -8.24
C ALA A 81 2.94 -17.07 -9.41
N ALA A 82 2.77 -17.67 -10.59
CA ALA A 82 2.58 -16.94 -11.84
C ALA A 82 1.37 -16.00 -11.87
N HIS A 83 0.36 -16.19 -11.02
CA HIS A 83 -0.79 -15.27 -10.94
C HIS A 83 -0.39 -13.84 -10.54
N TRP A 84 0.66 -13.68 -9.74
CA TRP A 84 1.15 -12.36 -9.35
C TRP A 84 1.55 -11.52 -10.56
N TYR A 85 2.32 -12.13 -11.46
CA TYR A 85 2.83 -11.51 -12.68
C TYR A 85 2.86 -12.57 -13.80
N PRO A 86 1.75 -12.71 -14.56
CA PRO A 86 1.63 -13.78 -15.54
C PRO A 86 2.65 -13.67 -16.67
N PRO A 87 3.19 -14.79 -17.16
CA PRO A 87 4.14 -14.78 -18.28
C PRO A 87 3.46 -14.62 -19.65
N GLU A 88 2.13 -14.81 -19.74
CA GLU A 88 1.38 -14.62 -20.98
C GLU A 88 1.36 -13.12 -21.33
N LEU A 89 1.68 -12.80 -22.59
CA LEU A 89 1.96 -11.45 -23.06
C LEU A 89 0.83 -10.46 -22.72
N GLN A 90 -0.42 -10.80 -23.00
CA GLN A 90 -1.54 -9.88 -22.80
C GLN A 90 -1.91 -9.74 -21.33
N ALA A 91 -1.94 -10.82 -20.57
CA ALA A 91 -2.17 -10.81 -19.13
C ALA A 91 -1.10 -10.00 -18.39
N CYS A 92 0.17 -10.18 -18.77
CA CYS A 92 1.30 -9.39 -18.30
C CYS A 92 1.10 -7.89 -18.60
N ALA A 93 0.77 -7.57 -19.86
CA ALA A 93 0.52 -6.19 -20.28
C ALA A 93 -0.64 -5.53 -19.52
N ARG A 94 -1.68 -6.28 -19.12
CA ARG A 94 -2.77 -5.75 -18.29
C ARG A 94 -2.34 -5.46 -16.86
N VAL A 95 -1.44 -6.27 -16.29
CA VAL A 95 -0.84 -5.97 -14.98
C VAL A 95 0.04 -4.73 -15.10
N ASP A 96 0.89 -4.64 -16.12
CA ASP A 96 1.74 -3.48 -16.38
C ASP A 96 0.93 -2.19 -16.59
N GLU A 97 -0.17 -2.26 -17.36
CA GLU A 97 -1.09 -1.14 -17.60
C GLU A 97 -1.62 -0.57 -16.28
N TYR A 98 -2.12 -1.42 -15.39
CA TYR A 98 -2.59 -0.98 -14.08
C TYR A 98 -1.46 -0.41 -13.23
N LEU A 99 -0.32 -1.11 -13.15
CA LEU A 99 0.83 -0.69 -12.33
C LEU A 99 1.40 0.66 -12.80
N ALA A 100 1.30 0.98 -14.09
CA ALA A 100 1.65 2.30 -14.61
C ALA A 100 0.58 3.35 -14.24
N TRP A 101 -0.70 3.06 -14.52
CA TRP A 101 -1.83 3.98 -14.35
C TRP A 101 -2.07 4.40 -12.89
N GLN A 102 -1.92 3.47 -11.94
CA GLN A 102 -2.25 3.70 -10.53
C GLN A 102 -1.50 4.87 -9.90
N HIS A 103 -0.26 5.16 -10.35
CA HIS A 103 0.61 6.13 -9.70
C HIS A 103 -0.06 7.50 -9.56
N THR A 104 -0.73 7.93 -10.63
CA THR A 104 -1.41 9.22 -10.70
C THR A 104 -2.91 9.11 -10.46
N ALA A 105 -3.52 7.97 -10.77
CA ALA A 105 -4.97 7.80 -10.71
C ALA A 105 -5.47 7.35 -9.33
N VAL A 106 -4.67 6.58 -8.58
CA VAL A 106 -5.09 5.95 -7.31
C VAL A 106 -4.13 6.34 -6.18
N GLN A 107 -2.84 5.98 -6.28
CA GLN A 107 -1.88 6.15 -5.19
C GLN A 107 -1.77 7.61 -4.74
N LEU A 108 -1.54 8.54 -5.67
CA LEU A 108 -1.42 9.97 -5.34
C LEU A 108 -2.71 10.56 -4.70
N PRO A 109 -3.91 10.44 -5.29
CA PRO A 109 -5.12 10.97 -4.67
C PRO A 109 -5.47 10.29 -3.34
N ALA A 110 -5.32 8.96 -3.22
CA ALA A 110 -5.55 8.23 -1.97
C ALA A 110 -4.59 8.67 -0.85
N THR A 111 -3.30 8.85 -1.18
CA THR A 111 -2.30 9.36 -0.22
C THR A 111 -2.64 10.78 0.21
N ASN A 112 -3.07 11.65 -0.70
CA ASN A 112 -3.44 13.02 -0.35
C ASN A 112 -4.63 13.09 0.61
N VAL A 113 -5.61 12.18 0.49
CA VAL A 113 -6.73 12.08 1.47
C VAL A 113 -6.18 11.76 2.86
N TYR A 114 -5.28 10.78 2.97
CA TYR A 114 -4.65 10.43 4.24
C TYR A 114 -3.81 11.56 4.84
N LEU A 115 -2.99 12.22 4.01
CA LEU A 115 -2.21 13.37 4.46
C LEU A 115 -3.11 14.50 4.98
N CYS A 116 -4.21 14.78 4.28
CA CYS A 116 -5.16 15.81 4.68
C CYS A 116 -5.92 15.48 5.97
N LYS A 117 -6.31 14.21 6.16
CA LYS A 117 -7.18 13.81 7.28
C LYS A 117 -6.41 13.41 8.53
N SER A 118 -5.16 13.00 8.40
CA SER A 118 -4.35 12.49 9.52
C SER A 118 -3.04 13.26 9.69
N LEU A 119 -2.13 13.21 8.72
CA LEU A 119 -0.76 13.67 8.93
C LEU A 119 -0.66 15.20 9.12
N LEU A 120 -1.38 15.98 8.34
CA LEU A 120 -1.38 17.45 8.45
C LEU A 120 -1.97 17.92 9.78
N PRO A 121 -3.19 17.50 10.19
CA PRO A 121 -3.73 17.81 11.52
C PRO A 121 -2.78 17.44 12.66
N TYR A 122 -2.12 16.30 12.56
CA TYR A 122 -1.19 15.86 13.60
C TYR A 122 0.00 16.81 13.77
N PHE A 123 0.65 17.22 12.68
CA PHE A 123 1.81 18.10 12.77
C PHE A 123 1.46 19.57 12.99
N SER A 124 0.32 20.04 12.49
CA SER A 124 -0.07 21.46 12.60
C SER A 124 -0.97 21.75 13.80
N GLY A 125 -1.56 20.74 14.41
CA GLY A 125 -2.61 20.88 15.44
C GLY A 125 -3.93 21.44 14.89
N GLN A 126 -4.08 21.58 13.57
CA GLN A 126 -5.28 22.17 12.95
C GLN A 126 -6.35 21.11 12.66
N SER A 127 -7.62 21.50 12.75
CA SER A 127 -8.73 20.66 12.32
C SER A 127 -8.72 20.41 10.81
N VAL A 128 -9.29 19.27 10.39
CA VAL A 128 -9.47 18.93 8.97
C VAL A 128 -10.43 19.92 8.31
N ASP A 129 -10.02 20.53 7.19
CA ASP A 129 -10.90 21.32 6.34
C ASP A 129 -11.80 20.39 5.50
N PRO A 130 -13.13 20.39 5.72
CA PRO A 130 -14.05 19.49 5.04
C PRO A 130 -14.11 19.78 3.53
N VAL A 131 -14.01 21.03 3.09
CA VAL A 131 -14.05 21.40 1.66
C VAL A 131 -12.80 20.87 0.95
N ARG A 132 -11.64 21.00 1.61
CA ARG A 132 -10.40 20.43 1.09
C ARG A 132 -10.46 18.91 1.00
N LEU A 133 -10.98 18.23 2.03
CA LEU A 133 -11.13 16.78 2.07
C LEU A 133 -12.04 16.29 0.94
N ASP A 134 -13.21 16.92 0.77
CA ASP A 134 -14.19 16.57 -0.27
C ASP A 134 -13.60 16.71 -1.67
N ARG A 135 -12.84 17.80 -1.90
CA ARG A 135 -12.11 18.00 -3.17
C ARG A 135 -11.08 16.89 -3.43
N LEU A 136 -10.38 16.41 -2.40
CA LEU A 136 -9.39 15.33 -2.55
C LEU A 136 -10.05 13.99 -2.82
N LEU A 137 -11.15 13.67 -2.13
CA LEU A 137 -11.97 12.49 -2.43
C LEU A 137 -12.54 12.56 -3.86
N GLY A 138 -12.97 13.75 -4.30
CA GLY A 138 -13.41 14.01 -5.66
C GLY A 138 -12.35 13.72 -6.73
N LYS A 139 -11.06 13.84 -6.41
CA LYS A 139 -9.96 13.46 -7.32
C LYS A 139 -9.75 11.94 -7.41
N LEU A 140 -10.09 11.19 -6.36
CA LEU A 140 -10.02 9.72 -6.36
C LEU A 140 -11.24 9.08 -7.05
N LYS A 141 -12.40 9.76 -6.98
CA LYS A 141 -13.69 9.27 -7.48
C LYS A 141 -13.67 8.74 -8.93
N PRO A 142 -13.03 9.39 -9.92
CA PRO A 142 -13.00 8.87 -11.29
C PRO A 142 -12.32 7.49 -11.39
N ALA A 143 -11.25 7.27 -10.62
CA ALA A 143 -10.58 5.98 -10.57
C ALA A 143 -11.48 4.91 -9.94
N LEU A 144 -12.15 5.21 -8.82
CA LEU A 144 -13.11 4.29 -8.18
C LEU A 144 -14.24 3.91 -9.16
N GLN A 145 -14.79 4.91 -9.85
CA GLN A 145 -15.83 4.70 -10.84
C GLN A 145 -15.36 3.80 -11.99
N HIS A 146 -14.17 4.04 -12.53
CA HIS A 146 -13.60 3.22 -13.60
C HIS A 146 -13.39 1.77 -13.15
N LEU A 147 -12.81 1.56 -11.96
CA LEU A 147 -12.57 0.22 -11.43
C LEU A 147 -13.90 -0.52 -11.17
N ASP A 148 -14.89 0.13 -10.58
CA ASP A 148 -16.17 -0.50 -10.24
C ASP A 148 -17.10 -0.76 -11.44
N ARG A 149 -17.19 0.22 -12.36
CA ARG A 149 -18.18 0.17 -13.46
C ARG A 149 -17.66 -0.47 -14.72
N GLU A 150 -16.37 -0.34 -15.01
CA GLU A 150 -15.78 -0.83 -16.25
C GLU A 150 -14.97 -2.11 -16.01
N VAL A 151 -13.98 -2.05 -15.12
CA VAL A 151 -13.03 -3.16 -14.91
C VAL A 151 -13.70 -4.36 -14.22
N LEU A 152 -14.26 -4.12 -13.03
CA LEU A 152 -14.86 -5.17 -12.19
C LEU A 152 -16.26 -5.61 -12.64
N ALA A 153 -16.81 -4.98 -13.69
CA ALA A 153 -18.02 -5.46 -14.34
C ALA A 153 -17.75 -6.71 -15.19
N ALA A 154 -16.54 -6.84 -15.74
CA ALA A 154 -16.16 -7.93 -16.62
C ALA A 154 -15.29 -9.00 -15.95
N LYS A 155 -14.52 -8.64 -14.91
CA LYS A 155 -13.50 -9.50 -14.30
C LYS A 155 -13.62 -9.59 -12.77
N PRO A 156 -13.20 -10.71 -12.17
CA PRO A 156 -13.16 -10.84 -10.71
C PRO A 156 -12.05 -10.01 -10.05
N PHE A 157 -10.95 -9.75 -10.77
CA PHE A 157 -9.77 -8.98 -10.32
C PHE A 157 -9.41 -7.89 -11.36
N LEU A 158 -8.51 -6.97 -11.01
CA LEU A 158 -8.32 -5.74 -11.78
C LEU A 158 -7.66 -5.95 -13.14
N ALA A 159 -6.67 -6.83 -13.22
CA ALA A 159 -5.92 -7.07 -14.46
C ALA A 159 -6.30 -8.40 -15.12
N THR A 160 -6.48 -9.45 -14.31
CA THR A 160 -6.60 -10.84 -14.77
C THR A 160 -7.76 -11.56 -14.09
N GLU A 161 -7.96 -12.86 -14.38
CA GLU A 161 -8.96 -13.70 -13.69
C GLU A 161 -8.53 -14.13 -12.28
N GLN A 162 -7.26 -13.91 -11.93
CA GLN A 162 -6.69 -14.24 -10.62
C GLN A 162 -6.10 -12.99 -9.95
N LEU A 163 -5.90 -13.08 -8.64
CA LEU A 163 -5.17 -12.06 -7.87
C LEU A 163 -3.80 -11.80 -8.50
N SER A 164 -3.44 -10.55 -8.68
CA SER A 164 -2.18 -10.13 -9.29
C SER A 164 -1.51 -8.99 -8.52
N LEU A 165 -0.32 -8.57 -8.96
CA LEU A 165 0.36 -7.39 -8.41
C LEU A 165 -0.49 -6.11 -8.55
N ALA A 166 -1.33 -6.03 -9.59
CA ALA A 166 -2.26 -4.92 -9.77
C ALA A 166 -3.24 -4.82 -8.58
N ASP A 167 -3.83 -5.95 -8.20
CA ASP A 167 -4.78 -6.02 -7.09
C ASP A 167 -4.13 -5.70 -5.73
N LEU A 168 -2.90 -6.18 -5.53
CA LEU A 168 -2.16 -5.93 -4.29
C LEU A 168 -1.85 -4.44 -4.09
N MET A 169 -1.35 -3.78 -5.14
CA MET A 169 -1.08 -2.34 -5.12
C MET A 169 -2.37 -1.57 -4.85
N ALA A 170 -3.41 -1.81 -5.66
CA ALA A 170 -4.73 -1.21 -5.52
C ALA A 170 -5.29 -1.35 -4.10
N PHE A 171 -5.20 -2.55 -3.54
CA PHE A 171 -5.74 -2.86 -2.23
C PHE A 171 -5.04 -2.01 -1.17
N THR A 172 -3.71 -1.99 -1.16
CA THR A 172 -2.97 -1.21 -0.15
C THR A 172 -3.21 0.29 -0.28
N GLU A 173 -3.34 0.81 -1.50
CA GLU A 173 -3.62 2.22 -1.77
C GLU A 173 -5.03 2.62 -1.33
N LEU A 174 -6.05 1.83 -1.68
CA LEU A 174 -7.45 2.11 -1.33
C LEU A 174 -7.73 1.90 0.16
N MET A 175 -6.96 1.06 0.85
CA MET A 175 -7.02 0.97 2.31
C MET A 175 -6.46 2.22 3.01
N GLN A 176 -5.65 3.05 2.35
CA GLN A 176 -5.08 4.26 2.96
C GLN A 176 -6.14 5.30 3.37
N PRO A 177 -7.12 5.70 2.53
CA PRO A 177 -8.22 6.57 2.97
C PRO A 177 -9.18 5.85 3.94
N THR A 178 -9.45 4.56 3.76
CA THR A 178 -10.28 3.78 4.70
C THR A 178 -9.67 3.78 6.11
N ALA A 179 -8.34 3.76 6.20
CA ALA A 179 -7.62 3.77 7.47
C ALA A 179 -7.87 5.01 8.33
N VAL A 180 -8.23 6.13 7.70
CA VAL A 180 -8.55 7.39 8.35
C VAL A 180 -10.06 7.63 8.37
N GLY A 181 -10.88 6.59 8.22
CA GLY A 181 -12.33 6.66 8.30
C GLY A 181 -13.00 7.30 7.07
N CYS A 182 -12.34 7.28 5.91
CA CYS A 182 -12.98 7.57 4.61
C CYS A 182 -13.21 6.25 3.89
N ASP A 183 -14.36 5.61 4.10
CA ASP A 183 -14.65 4.33 3.45
C ASP A 183 -14.94 4.50 1.95
N VAL A 184 -13.90 4.33 1.14
CA VAL A 184 -13.97 4.46 -0.32
C VAL A 184 -14.67 3.29 -1.01
N PHE A 185 -15.13 2.28 -0.28
CA PHE A 185 -15.83 1.11 -0.85
C PHE A 185 -17.35 1.20 -0.74
N GLN A 186 -17.88 2.07 0.13
CA GLN A 186 -19.29 2.11 0.51
C GLN A 186 -20.25 2.29 -0.69
N ASP A 187 -19.87 3.14 -1.65
CA ASP A 187 -20.72 3.47 -2.81
C ASP A 187 -20.42 2.61 -4.06
N TRP A 188 -19.49 1.65 -3.96
CA TRP A 188 -18.94 0.91 -5.10
C TRP A 188 -19.03 -0.60 -4.85
N PRO A 189 -20.19 -1.23 -5.12
CA PRO A 189 -20.48 -2.60 -4.68
C PRO A 189 -19.57 -3.65 -5.32
N ARG A 190 -19.13 -3.47 -6.57
CA ARG A 190 -18.21 -4.42 -7.20
C ARG A 190 -16.80 -4.26 -6.63
N LEU A 191 -16.40 -3.03 -6.31
CA LEU A 191 -15.15 -2.74 -5.62
C LEU A 191 -15.14 -3.31 -4.20
N ALA A 192 -16.25 -3.20 -3.47
CA ALA A 192 -16.40 -3.83 -2.15
C ALA A 192 -16.31 -5.37 -2.24
N ALA A 193 -16.96 -5.98 -3.24
CA ALA A 193 -16.87 -7.42 -3.48
C ALA A 193 -15.45 -7.84 -3.91
N TRP A 194 -14.77 -7.03 -4.73
CA TRP A 194 -13.37 -7.22 -5.10
C TRP A 194 -12.45 -7.18 -3.89
N ARG A 195 -12.62 -6.20 -3.00
CA ARG A 195 -11.86 -6.11 -1.75
C ARG A 195 -11.98 -7.42 -0.94
N ALA A 196 -13.19 -7.95 -0.79
CA ALA A 196 -13.41 -9.21 -0.08
C ALA A 196 -12.68 -10.40 -0.74
N ARG A 197 -12.66 -10.46 -2.08
CA ARG A 197 -11.90 -11.48 -2.83
C ARG A 197 -10.39 -11.33 -2.63
N VAL A 198 -9.88 -10.10 -2.65
CA VAL A 198 -8.46 -9.84 -2.40
C VAL A 198 -8.07 -10.21 -0.97
N GLU A 199 -8.84 -9.79 0.04
CA GLU A 199 -8.63 -10.17 1.44
C GLU A 199 -8.60 -11.71 1.60
N ALA A 200 -9.53 -12.43 0.94
CA ALA A 200 -9.55 -13.90 0.95
C ALA A 200 -8.32 -14.52 0.25
N GLY A 201 -7.89 -14.01 -0.91
CA GLY A 201 -6.73 -14.52 -1.64
C GLY A 201 -5.41 -14.27 -0.93
N LEU A 202 -5.30 -13.12 -0.25
CA LEU A 202 -4.21 -12.76 0.63
C LEU A 202 -4.15 -13.69 1.87
N GLY A 203 -5.30 -14.15 2.36
CA GLY A 203 -5.40 -15.15 3.42
C GLY A 203 -5.30 -14.55 4.84
N PRO A 204 -5.62 -15.34 5.88
CA PRO A 204 -5.84 -14.85 7.24
C PRO A 204 -4.56 -14.47 8.00
N GLU A 205 -3.41 -14.97 7.55
CA GLU A 205 -2.10 -14.72 8.18
C GLU A 205 -1.53 -13.34 7.86
N LEU A 206 -2.05 -12.69 6.82
CA LEU A 206 -1.93 -11.24 6.71
C LEU A 206 -2.95 -10.71 7.71
N PRO A 207 -2.51 -10.23 8.88
CA PRO A 207 -3.40 -10.14 10.03
C PRO A 207 -4.59 -9.26 9.69
N SER A 208 -5.53 -9.19 10.61
CA SER A 208 -6.50 -8.11 10.81
C SER A 208 -5.99 -6.65 10.65
N TRP A 209 -4.75 -6.46 10.18
CA TRP A 209 -3.91 -5.30 9.91
C TRP A 209 -4.64 -4.04 9.45
N PRO A 210 -5.55 -3.98 8.47
CA PRO A 210 -6.20 -2.70 8.21
C PRO A 210 -7.17 -2.30 9.33
N ARG A 211 -7.79 -3.27 10.02
CA ARG A 211 -8.76 -3.01 11.10
C ARG A 211 -8.09 -2.85 12.46
N SER A 212 -7.12 -3.69 12.82
CA SER A 212 -6.38 -3.60 14.09
C SER A 212 -5.31 -2.52 14.04
N TRP A 213 -4.66 -2.26 12.92
CA TRP A 213 -3.68 -1.16 12.86
C TRP A 213 -4.37 0.19 12.85
N CYS A 214 -5.50 0.35 12.16
CA CYS A 214 -6.29 1.59 12.27
C CYS A 214 -6.95 1.72 13.64
N ARG A 215 -7.47 0.62 14.21
CA ARG A 215 -8.13 0.67 15.52
C ARG A 215 -7.14 0.76 16.67
N ASP A 216 -5.98 0.13 16.65
CA ASP A 216 -4.99 0.19 17.74
C ASP A 216 -4.08 1.43 17.61
N CYS A 217 -3.89 1.95 16.39
CA CYS A 217 -3.31 3.28 16.20
C CYS A 217 -4.27 4.44 16.54
N TRP A 218 -5.58 4.23 16.59
CA TRP A 218 -6.55 5.32 16.86
C TRP A 218 -7.47 5.10 18.06
N SER A 219 -7.56 3.90 18.65
CA SER A 219 -8.36 3.64 19.85
C SER A 219 -7.73 4.22 21.11
N GLY A 220 -6.45 4.60 21.05
CA GLY A 220 -5.82 5.48 22.03
C GLY A 220 -6.22 6.95 21.89
N SER A 221 -6.94 7.34 20.83
CA SER A 221 -7.29 8.73 20.56
C SER A 221 -8.77 8.89 20.27
N ALA A 222 -9.56 8.98 21.35
CA ALA A 222 -10.86 9.65 21.29
C ALA A 222 -10.75 11.14 20.89
N GLU A 223 -9.53 11.67 20.69
CA GLU A 223 -9.24 13.11 20.51
C GLU A 223 -8.23 13.41 19.37
N GLY A 224 -8.10 12.55 18.35
CA GLY A 224 -7.30 12.89 17.15
C GLY A 224 -5.78 13.03 17.36
N VAL A 225 -5.23 12.34 18.36
CA VAL A 225 -3.79 12.27 18.66
C VAL A 225 -3.15 11.03 18.04
N TRP A 226 -1.99 11.18 17.40
CA TRP A 226 -1.17 10.07 16.89
C TRP A 226 -0.78 9.11 18.04
N PRO A 227 -0.82 7.78 17.84
CA PRO A 227 -0.57 6.79 18.89
C PRO A 227 0.91 6.67 19.32
N GLY A 228 1.81 7.43 18.68
CA GLY A 228 3.24 7.20 18.82
C GLY A 228 3.71 6.00 17.99
N PRO A 229 5.00 5.63 18.07
CA PRO A 229 5.52 4.46 17.38
C PRO A 229 4.79 3.21 17.85
N LEU A 230 4.54 2.28 16.93
CA LEU A 230 4.03 0.96 17.29
C LEU A 230 4.99 0.32 18.30
N PRO A 231 4.48 -0.31 19.36
CA PRO A 231 5.33 -1.10 20.24
C PRO A 231 6.07 -2.14 19.39
N CYS A 232 7.39 -2.21 19.52
CA CYS A 232 8.25 -3.20 18.86
C CYS A 232 7.80 -4.67 19.07
N THR A 233 6.89 -4.92 20.01
CA THR A 233 6.40 -6.25 20.38
C THR A 233 5.49 -6.92 19.35
N LEU A 234 5.02 -6.21 18.31
CA LEU A 234 4.23 -6.79 17.21
C LEU A 234 5.09 -7.32 16.04
N LEU A 235 6.41 -7.10 16.06
CA LEU A 235 7.34 -7.50 14.99
C LEU A 235 8.09 -8.81 15.30
N SER A 236 7.79 -9.46 16.42
CA SER A 236 8.50 -10.64 16.92
C SER A 236 7.64 -11.91 17.01
N GLN A 237 6.63 -12.07 16.16
CA GLN A 237 5.90 -13.34 15.99
C GLN A 237 5.80 -13.73 14.51
#